data_AF-A0A3A4ZKB2-F1
#
_entry.id   AF-A0A3A4ZKB2-F1
#
_cell.length_a   1.000
_cell.length_b   1.000
_cell.length_c   1.000
_cell.angle_alpha   90.00
_cell.angle_beta   90.00
_cell.angle_gamma   90.00
#
_symmetry.space_group_name_H-M   'P 1'
#
loop_
_entity.id
_entity.type
_entity.pdbx_description
1 polymer ?
#
loop_
_entity_poly.entity_id
_entity_poly.type
_entity_poly.pdbx_seq_one_letter_code
_entity_poly.pdbx_strand_id
1 'polypeptide(L)'
;MTSSERKWQPRLRRLSRPWVHTWARPSEDVDMSTPRDIVMQSRIDLLFSQPFYAALAMRLTVVETTQHKRMATDGKSLYYNPEWVTMITRAQLRGVICHEVMHCTNG
;
A
#
# COMPACT_ATOMS: atom_id res chain seq x y z
N MET A 1 42.18 -56.03 -34.37
CA MET A 1 40.90 -56.20 -35.11
C MET A 1 39.78 -56.12 -34.09
N THR A 2 39.45 -54.93 -33.60
CA THR A 2 38.39 -54.01 -34.07
C THR A 2 36.97 -54.52 -33.81
N SER A 3 36.34 -54.01 -32.75
CA SER A 3 34.92 -53.61 -32.69
C SER A 3 34.73 -53.02 -31.28
N SER A 4 34.48 -51.71 -31.09
CA SER A 4 33.15 -51.09 -31.04
C SER A 4 32.24 -51.84 -30.05
N GLU A 5 31.81 -51.27 -28.93
CA GLU A 5 30.83 -50.18 -28.84
C GLU A 5 30.90 -49.41 -27.52
N ARG A 6 30.54 -48.13 -27.59
CA ARG A 6 30.34 -47.21 -26.45
C ARG A 6 28.94 -47.37 -25.86
N LYS A 7 28.80 -47.32 -24.54
CA LYS A 7 27.93 -46.35 -23.82
C LYS A 7 28.05 -46.57 -22.30
N TRP A 8 28.76 -45.69 -21.60
CA TRP A 8 28.24 -44.50 -20.91
C TRP A 8 27.77 -44.79 -19.47
N GLN A 9 28.68 -44.60 -18.50
CA GLN A 9 28.34 -44.19 -17.14
C GLN A 9 29.46 -43.28 -16.58
N PRO A 10 29.30 -41.94 -16.59
CA PRO A 10 30.11 -41.08 -15.74
C PRO A 10 29.45 -41.01 -14.36
N ARG A 11 29.92 -41.91 -13.49
CA ARG A 11 30.31 -41.67 -12.10
C ARG A 11 30.01 -40.25 -11.63
N LEU A 12 28.93 -40.10 -10.85
CA LEU A 12 28.45 -38.83 -10.30
C LEU A 12 29.60 -38.06 -9.64
N ARG A 13 29.98 -36.95 -10.29
CA ARG A 13 30.93 -35.99 -9.78
C ARG A 13 30.31 -35.27 -8.58
N ARG A 14 31.06 -35.21 -7.49
CA ARG A 14 30.81 -34.33 -6.35
C ARG A 14 30.71 -32.87 -6.83
N LEU A 15 29.82 -32.13 -6.16
CA LEU A 15 29.60 -30.67 -6.15
C LEU A 15 28.58 -30.12 -7.15
N SER A 16 27.36 -29.89 -6.66
CA SER A 16 26.76 -28.54 -6.64
C SER A 16 25.47 -28.60 -5.84
N ARG A 17 25.42 -27.91 -4.71
CA ARG A 17 24.15 -27.57 -4.06
C ARG A 17 23.29 -26.90 -5.14
N PRO A 18 22.09 -27.41 -5.49
CA PRO A 18 21.24 -26.76 -6.46
C PRO A 18 20.85 -25.39 -5.91
N TRP A 19 20.77 -24.40 -6.79
CA TRP A 19 20.15 -23.11 -6.52
C TRP A 19 18.69 -23.35 -6.12
N VAL A 20 18.45 -23.62 -4.83
CA VAL A 20 17.12 -23.53 -4.26
C VAL A 20 16.82 -22.05 -4.12
N HIS A 21 16.31 -21.46 -5.21
CA HIS A 21 15.46 -20.30 -5.12
C HIS A 21 14.21 -20.76 -4.36
N THR A 22 14.31 -20.85 -3.03
CA THR A 22 13.12 -20.82 -2.20
C THR A 22 12.54 -19.43 -2.38
N TRP A 23 11.77 -19.24 -3.45
CA TRP A 23 10.77 -18.19 -3.54
C TRP A 23 9.71 -18.52 -2.48
N ALA A 24 10.10 -18.44 -1.21
CA ALA A 24 9.15 -18.19 -0.15
C ALA A 24 8.55 -16.83 -0.53
N ARG A 25 7.50 -16.85 -1.37
CA ARG A 25 6.53 -15.78 -1.45
C ARG A 25 6.21 -15.51 0.01
N PRO A 26 6.48 -14.30 0.55
CA PRO A 26 5.85 -13.94 1.80
C PRO A 26 4.35 -14.08 1.52
N SER A 27 3.72 -15.12 2.06
CA SER A 27 2.27 -15.32 1.98
C SER A 27 1.63 -14.51 3.11
N GLU A 28 1.98 -13.23 3.18
CA GLU A 28 1.56 -12.29 4.21
C GLU A 28 1.29 -10.95 3.53
N ASP A 29 0.36 -10.95 2.57
CA ASP A 29 -0.42 -9.75 2.27
C ASP A 29 -1.41 -9.53 3.44
N VAL A 30 -0.90 -9.48 4.67
CA VAL A 30 -1.65 -8.88 5.76
C VAL A 30 -1.59 -7.39 5.46
N ASP A 31 -2.70 -6.83 5.00
CA ASP A 31 -2.90 -5.38 4.97
C ASP A 31 -2.86 -4.86 6.43
N MET A 32 -1.67 -4.84 7.04
CA MET A 32 -1.39 -4.16 8.31
C MET A 32 -1.19 -2.66 8.05
N SER A 33 -1.96 -2.09 7.12
CA SER A 33 -1.96 -0.65 6.95
C SER A 33 -2.55 -0.05 8.22
N THR A 34 -1.72 0.67 8.98
CA THR A 34 -2.22 1.44 10.11
C THR A 34 -3.29 2.41 9.58
N PRO A 35 -4.27 2.84 10.38
CA PRO A 35 -5.28 3.82 9.92
C PRO A 35 -4.65 5.06 9.26
N ARG A 36 -3.45 5.43 9.72
CA ARG A 36 -2.60 6.45 9.10
C ARG A 36 -2.16 6.09 7.68
N ASP A 37 -1.66 4.88 7.46
CA ASP A 37 -1.26 4.40 6.12
C ASP A 37 -2.46 4.34 5.17
N ILE A 38 -3.64 3.98 5.68
CA ILE A 38 -4.89 3.99 4.92
C ILE A 38 -5.20 5.39 4.37
N VAL A 39 -5.08 6.40 5.23
CA VAL A 39 -5.28 7.80 4.86
C VAL A 39 -4.18 8.27 3.89
N MET A 40 -2.93 7.90 4.13
CA MET A 40 -1.81 8.28 3.25
C MET A 40 -1.96 7.69 1.84
N GLN A 41 -2.27 6.39 1.75
CA GLN A 41 -2.51 5.74 0.46
C GLN A 41 -3.68 6.40 -0.28
N SER A 42 -4.76 6.71 0.43
CA SER A 42 -5.92 7.39 -0.16
C SER A 42 -5.56 8.78 -0.71
N ARG A 43 -4.64 9.51 -0.07
CA ARG A 43 -4.13 10.79 -0.57
C ARG A 43 -3.25 10.62 -1.81
N ILE A 44 -2.41 9.58 -1.84
CA ILE A 44 -1.59 9.25 -3.01
C ILE A 44 -2.49 8.85 -4.19
N ASP A 45 -3.50 8.03 -3.96
CA ASP A 45 -4.46 7.62 -4.98
C ASP A 45 -5.20 8.83 -5.58
N LEU A 46 -5.50 9.84 -4.75
CA LEU A 46 -6.10 11.10 -5.21
C LEU A 46 -5.18 11.86 -6.18
N LEU A 47 -3.85 11.76 -6.07
CA LEU A 47 -2.94 12.42 -7.02
C LEU A 47 -3.18 11.95 -8.45
N PHE A 48 -3.51 10.67 -8.63
CA PHE A 48 -3.74 10.07 -9.94
C PHE A 48 -5.19 10.22 -10.41
N SER A 49 -6.17 10.20 -9.50
CA SER A 49 -7.58 10.32 -9.87
C SER A 49 -8.07 11.76 -10.00
N GLN A 50 -7.69 12.63 -9.07
CA GLN A 50 -8.21 14.00 -8.93
C GLN A 50 -7.12 14.95 -8.42
N PRO A 51 -6.19 15.36 -9.30
CA PRO A 51 -4.97 16.06 -8.90
C PRO A 51 -5.21 17.42 -8.21
N PHE A 52 -6.30 18.13 -8.53
CA PHE A 52 -6.66 19.38 -7.88
C PHE A 52 -6.92 19.21 -6.37
N TYR A 53 -7.82 18.28 -6.01
CA TYR A 53 -8.14 18.01 -4.60
C TYR A 53 -6.96 17.35 -3.89
N ALA A 54 -6.18 16.53 -4.59
CA ALA A 54 -4.97 15.93 -4.05
C ALA A 54 -3.92 16.98 -3.65
N ALA A 55 -3.69 18.00 -4.48
CA ALA A 55 -2.75 19.08 -4.18
C ALA A 55 -3.13 19.84 -2.91
N LEU A 56 -4.44 20.07 -2.71
CA LEU A 56 -4.96 20.68 -1.49
C LEU A 56 -4.84 19.73 -0.28
N ALA A 57 -5.20 18.46 -0.45
CA ALA A 57 -5.07 17.44 0.58
C ALA A 57 -3.61 17.26 1.04
N MET A 58 -2.63 17.42 0.14
CA MET A 58 -1.19 17.30 0.44
C MET A 58 -0.66 18.45 1.30
N ARG A 59 -1.32 19.62 1.28
CA ARG A 59 -0.96 20.76 2.14
C ARG A 59 -1.41 20.59 3.59
N LEU A 60 -2.39 19.74 3.85
CA LEU A 60 -2.93 19.50 5.18
C LEU A 60 -2.05 18.55 6.00
N THR A 61 -1.90 18.85 7.29
CA THR A 61 -1.23 17.96 8.26
C THR A 61 -2.22 16.91 8.75
N VAL A 62 -1.91 15.62 8.55
CA VAL A 62 -2.79 14.52 8.96
C VAL A 62 -2.62 14.25 10.46
N VAL A 63 -3.70 14.37 11.22
CA VAL A 63 -3.73 14.21 12.68
C VAL A 63 -4.79 13.19 13.07
N GLU A 64 -4.39 12.22 13.88
CA GLU A 64 -5.31 11.24 14.44
C GLU A 64 -6.06 11.83 15.64
N THR A 65 -7.39 11.72 15.65
CA THR A 65 -8.20 12.16 16.79
C THR A 65 -9.50 11.38 16.90
N THR A 66 -9.87 11.03 18.12
CA THR A 66 -11.17 10.41 18.45
C THR A 66 -12.24 11.43 18.82
N GLN A 67 -11.89 12.73 18.86
CA GLN A 67 -12.83 13.81 19.21
C GLN A 67 -13.94 14.00 18.17
N HIS A 68 -13.69 13.59 16.93
CA HIS A 68 -14.66 13.67 15.85
C HIS A 68 -15.14 12.27 15.46
N LYS A 69 -16.43 12.16 15.11
CA LYS A 69 -17.04 10.87 14.73
C LYS A 69 -16.52 10.30 13.40
N ARG A 70 -15.98 11.15 12.51
CA ARG A 70 -15.60 10.79 11.14
C ARG A 70 -14.25 11.42 10.76
N MET A 71 -14.27 12.47 9.95
CA MET A 71 -13.14 13.33 9.64
C MET A 71 -13.57 14.78 9.83
N ALA A 72 -12.59 15.67 10.02
CA ALA A 72 -12.80 17.10 10.09
C ALA A 72 -11.57 17.83 9.56
N THR A 73 -11.71 19.09 9.19
CA THR A 73 -10.58 19.94 8.85
C THR A 73 -10.75 21.36 9.39
N ASP A 74 -9.63 21.98 9.74
CA ASP A 74 -9.53 23.38 10.18
C ASP A 74 -8.90 24.28 9.08
N GLY A 75 -8.71 23.75 7.86
CA GLY A 75 -8.00 24.44 6.78
C GLY A 75 -6.48 24.23 6.74
N LYS A 76 -5.87 23.69 7.80
CA LYS A 76 -4.42 23.45 7.93
C LYS A 76 -4.08 22.00 8.30
N SER A 77 -4.99 21.34 8.99
CA SER A 77 -4.91 20.01 9.56
C SER A 77 -6.12 19.21 9.09
N LEU A 78 -5.88 17.94 8.76
CA LEU A 78 -6.90 16.96 8.45
C LEU A 78 -6.99 15.98 9.61
N TYR A 79 -8.08 16.08 10.35
CA TYR A 79 -8.38 15.22 11.48
C TYR A 79 -9.12 13.97 11.01
N TYR A 80 -8.69 12.80 11.44
CA TYR A 80 -9.37 11.54 11.15
C TYR A 80 -9.53 10.70 12.40
N ASN A 81 -10.65 9.99 12.48
CA ASN A 81 -10.88 8.98 13.49
C ASN A 81 -10.39 7.60 12.99
N PRO A 82 -9.45 6.95 13.68
CA PRO A 82 -8.86 5.68 13.25
C PRO A 82 -9.90 4.55 13.16
N GLU A 83 -10.86 4.49 14.10
CA GLU A 83 -11.92 3.48 14.12
C GLU A 83 -12.86 3.64 12.93
N TRP A 84 -13.14 4.88 12.54
CA TRP A 84 -14.00 5.14 11.39
C TRP A 84 -13.32 4.84 10.05
N VAL A 85 -12.02 5.13 9.96
CA VAL A 85 -11.20 4.87 8.76
C VAL A 85 -11.11 3.37 8.45
N THR A 86 -11.08 2.50 9.47
CA THR A 86 -11.05 1.04 9.25
C THR A 86 -12.41 0.47 8.85
N MET A 87 -13.51 1.15 9.17
CA MET A 87 -14.87 0.71 8.82
C MET A 87 -15.30 1.09 7.40
N ILE A 88 -14.67 2.11 6.78
CA ILE A 88 -15.11 2.68 5.51
C ILE A 88 -14.33 2.16 4.30
N THR A 89 -14.97 2.11 3.13
CA THR A 89 -14.29 1.71 1.89
C THR A 89 -13.31 2.79 1.41
N ARG A 90 -12.24 2.37 0.73
CA ARG A 90 -11.22 3.29 0.16
C ARG A 90 -11.82 4.31 -0.81
N ALA A 91 -12.86 3.94 -1.56
CA ALA A 91 -13.55 4.85 -2.47
C ALA A 91 -14.31 5.96 -1.72
N GLN A 92 -15.04 5.58 -0.67
CA GLN A 92 -15.76 6.55 0.16
C GLN A 92 -14.79 7.43 0.97
N LEU A 93 -13.69 6.86 1.48
CA LEU A 93 -12.66 7.63 2.18
C LEU A 93 -12.08 8.74 1.30
N ARG A 94 -11.75 8.45 0.04
CA ARG A 94 -11.32 9.46 -0.94
C ARG A 94 -12.37 10.55 -1.14
N GLY A 95 -13.64 10.17 -1.27
CA GLY A 95 -14.74 11.12 -1.40
C GLY A 95 -14.89 12.05 -0.19
N VAL A 96 -14.73 11.52 1.03
CA VAL A 96 -14.76 12.33 2.25
C VAL A 96 -13.54 13.24 2.34
N ILE A 97 -12.33 12.78 2.01
CA ILE A 97 -11.15 13.65 1.96
C ILE A 97 -11.36 14.82 0.99
N CYS A 98 -11.93 14.57 -0.20
CA CYS A 98 -12.29 15.62 -1.14
C CYS A 98 -13.34 16.59 -0.57
N HIS A 99 -14.36 16.08 0.12
CA HIS A 99 -15.38 16.90 0.76
C HIS A 99 -14.79 17.80 1.86
N GLU A 100 -13.94 17.26 2.73
CA GLU A 100 -13.28 18.03 3.77
C GLU A 100 -12.39 19.13 3.18
N VAL A 101 -11.56 18.77 2.19
CA VAL A 101 -10.66 19.71 1.51
C VAL A 101 -11.40 20.85 0.80
N MET A 102 -12.62 20.61 0.31
CA MET A 102 -13.45 21.64 -0.30
C MET A 102 -13.89 22.70 0.72
N HIS A 103 -14.09 22.33 1.98
CA HIS A 103 -14.37 23.31 3.04
C HIS A 103 -13.18 24.25 3.28
N CYS A 104 -11.95 23.79 3.06
CA CYS A 104 -10.74 24.63 3.18
C CYS A 104 -10.68 25.76 2.14
N THR A 105 -11.30 25.60 0.98
CA THR A 105 -11.29 26.61 -0.10
C THR A 105 -12.35 27.70 0.07
N ASN A 106 -13.25 27.56 1.04
CA ASN A 106 -14.36 28.49 1.25
C ASN A 106 -14.03 29.62 2.26
N GLY A 107 -12.72 29.86 2.48
CA GLY A 107 -12.19 30.92 3.34
C GLY A 107 -12.14 32.29 2.68
#